data_AF-A0A7Z7FJD5-F1
#
_entry.id   AF-A0A7Z7FJD5-F1
#
_cell.length_a   1.000
_cell.length_b   1.000
_cell.length_c   1.000
_cell.angle_alpha   90.00
_cell.angle_beta   90.00
_cell.angle_gamma   90.00
#
_symmetry.space_group_name_H-M   'P 1'
#
loop_
_entity.id
_entity.type
_entity.pdbx_description
1 polymer ?
#
loop_
_entity_poly.entity_id
_entity_poly.type
_entity_poly.pdbx_seq_one_letter_code
_entity_poly.pdbx_strand_id
1 'polypeptide(L)' 'MWDEMTMLHTSVCAIRKAQGKRNPSDCEANTAEYEKVVNEYVNDLECAMRIAWRDGRVNNQRR' A
#
# COMPACT_ATOMS: atom_id res chain seq x y z
N MET A 1 -10.24 -17.15 4.22
CA MET A 1 -8.88 -16.83 3.75
C MET A 1 -9.01 -15.47 3.08
N TRP A 2 -8.31 -14.44 3.58
CA TRP A 2 -8.32 -13.13 2.93
C TRP A 2 -7.51 -13.24 1.64
N ASP A 3 -8.00 -12.68 0.55
CA ASP A 3 -7.22 -12.61 -0.68
C ASP A 3 -5.99 -11.69 -0.48
N GLU A 4 -4.96 -11.91 -1.29
CA GLU A 4 -3.69 -11.20 -1.19
C GLU A 4 -3.84 -9.68 -1.31
N MET A 5 -4.81 -9.21 -2.09
CA MET A 5 -5.08 -7.79 -2.28
C MET A 5 -5.66 -7.17 -1.02
N THR A 6 -6.57 -7.87 -0.33
CA THR A 6 -7.15 -7.38 0.91
C THR A 6 -6.12 -7.36 2.05
N MET A 7 -5.22 -8.35 2.10
CA MET A 7 -4.09 -8.36 3.05
C MET A 7 -3.13 -7.20 2.81
N LEU A 8 -2.78 -6.93 1.54
CA LEU A 8 -1.93 -5.81 1.17
C LEU A 8 -2.56 -4.47 1.53
N HIS A 9 -3.83 -4.26 1.15
CA HIS A 9 -4.61 -3.08 1.50
C HIS A 9 -4.62 -2.83 3.01
N THR A 10 -4.97 -3.85 3.80
CA THR A 10 -5.06 -3.74 5.27
C THR A 10 -3.72 -3.37 5.88
N SER A 11 -2.63 -4.00 5.39
CA SER A 11 -1.28 -3.77 5.88
C SER A 11 -0.79 -2.35 5.58
N VAL A 12 -0.97 -1.88 4.35
CA VAL A 12 -0.58 -0.52 3.96
C VAL A 12 -1.36 0.53 4.76
N CYS A 13 -2.67 0.34 4.93
CA CYS A 13 -3.49 1.23 5.75
C CYS A 13 -3.00 1.31 7.20
N ALA A 14 -2.65 0.17 7.81
CA ALA A 14 -2.13 0.12 9.18
C ALA A 14 -0.78 0.85 9.31
N ILE A 15 0.14 0.62 8.36
CA ILE A 15 1.46 1.27 8.34
C ILE A 15 1.33 2.79 8.18
N ARG A 16 0.47 3.26 7.25
CA ARG A 16 0.21 4.69 7.06
C ARG A 16 -0.29 5.33 8.36
N LYS A 17 -1.25 4.69 9.05
CA LYS A 17 -1.74 5.17 10.36
C LYS A 17 -0.61 5.24 11.40
N ALA A 18 0.24 4.22 11.48
CA ALA A 18 1.38 4.22 12.40
C ALA A 18 2.40 5.34 12.10
N GLN A 19 2.48 5.78 10.85
CA GLN A 19 3.32 6.91 10.42
C GLN A 19 2.62 8.28 10.55
N GLY A 20 1.37 8.33 11.05
CA GLY A 20 0.58 9.56 11.13
C GLY A 20 0.07 10.06 9.77
N LYS A 21 0.11 9.22 8.73
CA LYS A 21 -0.43 9.54 7.40
C LYS A 21 -1.93 9.20 7.33
N ARG A 22 -2.69 9.99 6.56
CA ARG A 22 -4.09 9.70 6.24
C ARG A 22 -4.19 8.61 5.17
N ASN A 23 -5.28 7.85 5.21
CA ASN A 23 -5.71 6.94 4.16
C ASN A 23 -6.82 7.59 3.33
N PRO A 24 -7.11 7.10 2.12
CA PRO A 24 -8.20 7.62 1.30
C PRO A 24 -9.56 7.64 2.03
N SER A 25 -9.82 6.66 2.90
CA SER A 25 -11.03 6.57 3.71
C SER A 25 -11.16 7.67 4.78
N ASP A 26 -10.05 8.35 5.10
CA ASP A 26 -10.01 9.41 6.11
C ASP A 26 -10.29 10.81 5.48
N CYS A 27 -10.51 10.87 4.16
CA CYS A 27 -10.71 12.09 3.40
C CYS A 27 -12.08 12.12 2.71
N GLU A 28 -12.65 13.31 2.52
CA GLU A 28 -13.86 13.49 1.71
C GLU A 28 -13.54 13.30 0.22
N ALA A 29 -14.32 12.46 -0.46
CA ALA A 29 -14.13 12.16 -1.87
C ALA A 29 -14.24 13.41 -2.75
N ASN A 30 -13.55 13.40 -3.91
CA ASN A 30 -13.53 14.50 -4.89
C ASN A 30 -12.94 15.83 -4.37
N THR A 31 -12.17 15.79 -3.28
CA THR A 31 -11.36 16.92 -2.82
C THR A 31 -9.93 16.80 -3.32
N ALA A 32 -9.24 17.94 -3.47
CA ALA A 32 -7.81 17.95 -3.80
C ALA A 32 -6.96 17.21 -2.74
N GLU A 33 -7.41 17.23 -1.48
CA GLU A 33 -6.75 16.46 -0.41
C GLU A 33 -6.91 14.94 -0.64
N TYR A 34 -8.12 14.48 -0.96
CA TYR A 34 -8.36 13.07 -1.29
C TYR A 34 -7.50 12.62 -2.47
N GLU A 35 -7.44 13.39 -3.56
CA GLU A 35 -6.59 13.06 -4.72
C GLU A 35 -5.11 12.93 -4.34
N LYS A 36 -4.62 13.85 -3.51
CA LYS A 36 -3.24 13.78 -2.99
C LYS A 36 -3.03 12.50 -2.18
N VAL A 37 -3.91 12.21 -1.23
CA VAL A 37 -3.81 11.03 -0.35
C VAL A 37 -3.92 9.73 -1.14
N VAL A 38 -4.77 9.68 -2.16
CA VAL A 38 -4.89 8.54 -3.08
C VAL A 38 -3.59 8.31 -3.83
N ASN A 39 -2.99 9.36 -4.40
CA ASN A 39 -1.72 9.23 -5.13
C ASN A 39 -0.60 8.72 -4.22
N GLU A 40 -0.50 9.21 -2.98
CA GLU A 40 0.46 8.70 -2.00
C GLU A 40 0.18 7.24 -1.63
N TYR A 41 -1.09 6.88 -1.43
CA TYR A 41 -1.50 5.52 -1.10
C TYR A 41 -1.20 4.52 -2.23
N VAL A 42 -1.44 4.90 -3.50
CA VAL A 42 -1.09 4.09 -4.67
C VAL A 42 0.43 3.89 -4.76
N ASN A 43 1.22 4.95 -4.52
CA ASN A 43 2.68 4.83 -4.47
C ASN A 43 3.15 3.85 -3.38
N ASP A 44 2.52 3.87 -2.19
CA ASP A 44 2.85 2.92 -1.12
C ASP A 44 2.55 1.46 -1.54
N LEU A 45 1.41 1.21 -2.20
CA LEU A 45 1.06 -0.10 -2.75
C LEU A 45 2.07 -0.57 -3.80
N GLU A 46 2.40 0.27 -4.78
CA GLU A 46 3.36 -0.06 -5.83
C GLU A 46 4.75 -0.38 -5.25
N CYS A 47 5.17 0.40 -4.25
CA CYS A 47 6.42 0.16 -3.54
C CYS A 47 6.43 -1.21 -2.84
N ALA A 48 5.35 -1.52 -2.11
CA ALA A 48 5.20 -2.81 -1.44
C ALA A 48 5.22 -3.98 -2.43
N MET A 49 4.49 -3.87 -3.55
CA MET A 49 4.49 -4.89 -4.61
C MET A 49 5.87 -5.06 -5.25
N ARG A 50 6.59 -3.96 -5.49
CA ARG A 50 7.93 -3.98 -6.08
C ARG A 50 8.95 -4.67 -5.17
N ILE A 51 8.88 -4.40 -3.86
CA ILE A 51 9.74 -5.05 -2.86
C ILE A 51 9.42 -6.56 -2.81
N ALA A 52 8.14 -6.92 -2.71
CA ALA A 52 7.70 -8.32 -2.69
C ALA A 52 8.17 -9.09 -3.93
N TRP A 53 8.07 -8.50 -5.13
CA TRP A 53 8.59 -9.10 -6.36
C TRP A 53 10.11 -9.25 -6.36
N ARG A 54 10.83 -8.26 -5.86
CA ARG A 54 12.29 -8.31 -5.76
C ARG A 54 12.72 -9.44 -4.83
N ASP A 55 12.11 -9.53 -3.65
CA ASP A 55 12.43 -10.56 -2.65
C ASP A 55 12.04 -11.96 -3.13
N GLY A 56 10.92 -12.08 -3.86
CA GLY A 56 10.52 -13.32 -4.53
C GLY A 56 11.52 -13.78 -5.61
N ARG A 57 12.07 -12.86 -6.41
CA ARG A 57 13.13 -13.17 -7.38
C ARG A 57 14.43 -13.61 -6.70
N VAL A 58 14.85 -12.92 -5.63
CA VAL A 58 16.06 -13.28 -4.87
C VAL A 58 15.94 -14.67 -4.26
N ASN A 59 14.75 -15.05 -3.77
CA ASN A 59 14.52 -16.38 -3.21
C ASN A 59 14.49 -17.50 -4.27
N ASN A 60 14.01 -17.22 -5.48
CA ASN A 60 14.01 -18.19 -6.58
C ASN A 60 15.40 -18.37 -7.26
N GLN A 61 16.34 -17.44 -7.08
CA GLN A 61 17.73 -17.59 -7.56
C GLN A 61 18.64 -18.38 -6.62
N ARG A 62 18.19 -18.66 -5.38
CA ARG A 62 18.93 -19.43 -4.37
C ARG A 62 18.45 -20.88 -4.23
N ARG A 63 17.53 -21.32 -5.09
CA ARG A 63 17.01 -22.69 -5.14
C ARG A 63 17.60 -23.47 -6.30
#